data_AF-A0AAD5VSN6-F1
#
_entry.id   AF-A0AAD5VSN6-F1
#
_cell.length_a   1.000
_cell.length_b   1.000
_cell.length_c   1.000
_cell.angle_alpha   90.00
_cell.angle_beta   90.00
_cell.angle_gamma   90.00
#
_symmetry.space_group_name_H-M   'P 1'
#
loop_
_entity.id
_entity.type
_entity.pdbx_description
1 polymer ?
#
loop_
_entity_poly.entity_id
_entity_poly.type
_entity_poly.pdbx_seq_one_letter_code
_entity_poly.pdbx_strand_id
1 'polypeptide(L)'
;MATTGDMYPTNTGRATYSMRRPVDIDHLFRDPDAVLPVMLIATQYSPFSPRESHWKLAWKVGRSSTGPPVQREIYIVRNMTIHESMNWGPITKTAEDCTKAVEITRMTLADRKRLEKIASEIPFQGPNGKTHCQEWIIAVLEAAEHNGLVTRSEWTKAVGAVSNI
;
A
#
# COMPACT_ATOMS: atom_id res chain seq x y z
N MET A 1 -21.97 9.20 32.60
CA MET A 1 -21.06 9.93 31.71
C MET A 1 -19.64 9.56 32.08
N ALA A 2 -18.96 8.78 31.22
CA ALA A 2 -17.50 8.70 31.10
C ALA A 2 -17.19 7.90 29.82
N THR A 3 -16.81 8.66 28.79
CA THR A 3 -16.06 8.37 27.55
C THR A 3 -15.79 6.92 27.14
N THR A 4 -16.35 6.59 25.97
CA THR A 4 -15.96 5.55 25.02
C THR A 4 -14.45 5.56 24.76
N GLY A 5 -13.79 4.45 25.10
CA GLY A 5 -12.42 4.18 24.66
C GLY A 5 -12.43 3.85 23.17
N ASP A 6 -11.81 4.72 22.38
CA ASP A 6 -11.51 4.44 20.99
C ASP A 6 -10.57 3.22 20.93
N MET A 7 -11.13 2.07 20.53
CA MET A 7 -10.36 0.90 20.14
C MET A 7 -9.55 1.25 18.90
N TYR A 8 -8.23 1.40 19.06
CA TYR A 8 -7.31 1.36 17.93
C TYR A 8 -7.47 -0.01 17.23
N PRO A 9 -7.62 -0.06 15.90
CA PRO A 9 -7.63 -1.33 15.18
C PRO A 9 -6.32 -2.07 15.47
N THR A 10 -6.43 -3.35 15.82
CA THR A 10 -5.36 -4.27 16.25
C THR A 10 -4.23 -4.51 15.26
N ASN A 11 -4.22 -3.79 14.14
CA ASN A 11 -3.29 -3.95 13.03
C ASN A 11 -2.33 -2.75 12.83
N THR A 12 -2.41 -1.70 13.65
CA THR A 12 -1.33 -0.69 13.65
C THR A 12 -0.19 -1.22 14.50
N GLY A 13 0.94 -1.61 13.89
CA GLY A 13 2.15 -2.01 14.62
C GLY A 13 2.50 -1.00 15.73
N ARG A 14 3.11 -1.47 16.82
CA ARG A 14 3.39 -0.65 18.00
C ARG A 14 4.38 0.46 17.59
N ALA A 15 3.91 1.69 17.47
CA ALA A 15 4.77 2.82 17.11
C ALA A 15 5.84 3.02 18.20
N THR A 16 7.05 2.54 17.97
CA THR A 16 8.21 2.87 18.79
C THR A 16 8.63 4.32 18.51
N TYR A 17 9.26 4.96 19.50
CA TYR A 17 9.59 6.40 19.54
C TYR A 17 10.36 6.96 18.32
N SER A 18 10.87 6.13 17.40
CA SER A 18 11.70 6.56 16.27
C SER A 18 11.00 6.67 14.92
N MET A 19 9.80 6.12 14.71
CA MET A 19 9.11 6.25 13.41
C MET A 19 7.87 7.13 13.49
N ARG A 20 7.89 8.23 12.75
CA ARG A 20 6.72 9.08 12.53
C ARG A 20 5.95 8.59 11.32
N ARG A 21 4.61 8.59 11.41
CA ARG A 21 3.74 8.37 10.25
C ARG A 21 4.14 9.37 9.16
N PRO A 22 4.30 8.95 7.90
CA PRO A 22 4.52 9.88 6.81
C PRO A 22 3.39 10.92 6.74
N VAL A 23 3.71 12.12 6.28
CA VAL A 23 2.72 13.19 6.12
C VAL A 23 1.68 12.77 5.09
N ASP A 24 0.42 12.81 5.48
CA ASP A 24 -0.74 12.53 4.64
C ASP A 24 -1.38 13.85 4.19
N ILE A 25 -1.47 14.06 2.88
CA ILE A 25 -2.00 15.30 2.27
C ILE A 25 -3.37 15.09 1.61
N ASP A 26 -4.14 14.12 2.08
CA ASP A 26 -5.49 13.80 1.57
C ASP A 26 -6.50 14.97 1.70
N HIS A 27 -6.32 15.84 2.69
CA HIS A 27 -7.11 17.05 2.86
C HIS A 27 -6.92 18.06 1.71
N LEU A 28 -5.77 18.04 1.02
CA LEU A 28 -5.49 18.85 -0.18
C LEU A 28 -5.83 18.09 -1.47
N PHE A 29 -5.57 16.78 -1.48
CA PHE A 29 -5.78 15.91 -2.64
C PHE A 29 -6.62 14.69 -2.25
N ARG A 30 -7.94 14.89 -2.21
CA ARG A 30 -8.89 13.83 -1.88
C ARG A 30 -8.92 12.76 -2.97
N ASP A 31 -9.22 11.53 -2.58
CA ASP A 31 -9.51 10.45 -3.53
C ASP A 31 -10.78 10.80 -4.32
N PRO A 32 -10.69 11.08 -5.64
CA PRO A 32 -11.82 11.60 -6.39
C PRO A 32 -12.86 10.49 -6.65
N ASP A 33 -14.12 10.88 -6.73
CA ASP A 33 -15.19 9.99 -7.18
C ASP A 33 -15.14 9.78 -8.70
N ALA A 34 -14.14 9.02 -9.13
CA ALA A 34 -13.84 8.68 -10.52
C ALA A 34 -13.29 7.26 -10.60
N VAL A 35 -13.38 6.65 -11.78
CA VAL A 35 -12.71 5.37 -12.07
C VAL A 35 -11.23 5.63 -12.33
N LEU A 36 -10.35 5.08 -11.49
CA LEU A 36 -8.91 5.30 -11.55
C LEU A 36 -8.13 3.98 -11.73
N PRO A 37 -7.02 3.99 -12.49
CA PRO A 37 -6.13 2.84 -12.56
C PRO A 37 -5.44 2.63 -11.21
N VAL A 38 -5.46 1.39 -10.73
CA VAL A 38 -4.72 0.93 -9.56
C VAL A 38 -3.47 0.21 -10.04
N MET A 39 -2.33 0.73 -9.63
CA MET A 39 -1.01 0.30 -10.06
C MET A 39 -0.34 -0.55 -8.97
N LEU A 40 0.34 -1.63 -9.37
CA LEU A 40 1.42 -2.21 -8.59
C LEU A 40 2.72 -1.48 -8.94
N ILE A 41 3.28 -0.77 -7.97
CA ILE A 41 4.53 -0.05 -8.11
C ILE A 41 5.61 -0.77 -7.33
N ALA A 42 6.77 -0.95 -7.96
CA ALA A 42 7.94 -1.56 -7.36
C ALA A 42 9.16 -0.65 -7.53
N THR A 43 9.85 -0.41 -6.42
CA THR A 43 11.08 0.38 -6.34
C THR A 43 12.20 -0.52 -5.88
N GLN A 44 13.20 -0.69 -6.73
CA GLN A 44 14.39 -1.48 -6.43
C GLN A 44 15.37 -0.66 -5.59
N TYR A 45 15.78 -1.22 -4.45
CA TYR A 45 16.84 -0.64 -3.62
C TYR A 45 18.22 -1.22 -3.90
N SER A 46 18.29 -2.47 -4.39
CA SER A 46 19.53 -3.14 -4.74
C SER A 46 19.34 -4.02 -5.98
N PRO A 47 20.20 -3.89 -7.01
CA PRO A 47 20.12 -4.71 -8.22
C PRO A 47 20.40 -6.19 -7.97
N PHE A 48 21.01 -6.53 -6.83
CA PHE A 48 21.37 -7.90 -6.48
C PHE A 48 20.35 -8.57 -5.55
N SER A 49 19.33 -7.86 -5.10
CA SER A 49 18.32 -8.38 -4.18
C SER A 49 16.90 -7.93 -4.58
N PRO A 50 16.31 -8.52 -5.64
CA PRO A 50 14.93 -8.22 -6.05
C PRO A 50 13.91 -8.40 -4.92
N ARG A 51 14.19 -9.28 -3.95
CA ARG A 51 13.37 -9.50 -2.76
C ARG A 51 13.36 -8.32 -1.78
N GLU A 52 14.33 -7.42 -1.89
CA GLU A 52 14.38 -6.18 -1.11
C GLU A 52 13.67 -5.01 -1.80
N SER A 53 13.21 -5.18 -3.04
CA SER A 53 12.39 -4.18 -3.72
C SER A 53 11.12 -3.89 -2.93
N HIS A 54 10.84 -2.60 -2.77
CA HIS A 54 9.64 -2.14 -2.07
C HIS A 54 8.45 -2.13 -3.00
N TRP A 55 7.36 -2.81 -2.61
CA TRP A 55 6.12 -2.84 -3.37
C TRP A 55 5.03 -2.04 -2.68
N LYS A 56 4.23 -1.35 -3.49
CA LYS A 56 3.05 -0.61 -3.06
C LYS A 56 1.94 -0.68 -4.10
N LEU A 57 0.70 -0.58 -3.63
CA LEU A 57 -0.44 -0.29 -4.50
C LEU A 57 -0.64 1.22 -4.53
N ALA A 58 -0.89 1.80 -5.70
CA ALA A 58 -1.08 3.25 -5.80
C ALA A 58 -2.04 3.64 -6.93
N TRP A 59 -2.73 4.77 -6.75
CA TRP A 59 -3.50 5.44 -7.80
C TRP A 59 -3.33 6.96 -7.73
N LYS A 60 -3.36 7.61 -8.89
CA LYS A 60 -3.15 9.05 -9.00
C LYS A 60 -4.42 9.81 -8.61
N VAL A 61 -4.34 10.63 -7.57
CA VAL A 61 -5.44 11.47 -7.07
C VAL A 61 -5.31 12.93 -7.48
N GLY A 62 -4.15 13.33 -8.00
CA GLY A 62 -3.95 14.69 -8.49
C GLY A 62 -2.58 14.95 -9.06
N ARG A 63 -2.27 16.23 -9.23
CA ARG A 63 -0.94 16.74 -9.58
C ARG A 63 -0.77 18.08 -8.86
N SER A 64 0.42 18.36 -8.33
CA SER A 64 0.74 19.73 -7.95
C SER A 64 0.93 20.59 -9.20
N SER A 65 0.78 21.91 -9.07
CA SER A 65 0.82 22.86 -10.20
C SER A 65 2.08 22.76 -11.07
N THR A 66 3.22 22.38 -10.49
CA THR A 66 4.52 22.27 -11.18
C THR A 66 5.30 21.00 -10.84
N GLY A 67 4.79 20.13 -9.96
CA GLY A 67 5.54 19.02 -9.41
C GLY A 67 5.05 17.63 -9.83
N PRO A 68 5.57 16.59 -9.14
CA PRO A 68 5.20 15.21 -9.39
C PRO A 68 3.68 14.97 -9.23
N PRO A 69 3.14 13.91 -9.86
CA PRO A 69 1.80 13.43 -9.55
C PRO A 69 1.60 13.22 -8.05
N VAL A 70 0.39 13.48 -7.55
CA VAL A 70 0.01 13.10 -6.18
C VAL A 70 -0.74 11.78 -6.27
N GLN A 71 -0.34 10.83 -5.44
CA GLN A 71 -0.92 9.49 -5.42
C GLN A 71 -1.33 9.09 -4.01
N ARG A 72 -2.32 8.21 -3.97
CA ARG A 72 -2.75 7.54 -2.75
C ARG A 72 -2.18 6.14 -2.77
N GLU A 73 -1.48 5.79 -1.69
CA GLU A 73 -0.64 4.60 -1.62
C GLU A 73 -1.05 3.68 -0.47
N ILE A 74 -0.95 2.37 -0.71
CA ILE A 74 -1.09 1.31 0.28
C ILE A 74 0.19 0.49 0.29
N TYR A 75 0.89 0.47 1.42
CA TYR A 75 2.13 -0.28 1.60
C TYR A 75 2.47 -0.45 3.08
N ILE A 76 3.43 -1.35 3.35
CA ILE A 76 4.02 -1.50 4.67
C ILE A 76 5.45 -0.97 4.70
N VAL A 77 5.79 -0.25 5.75
CA VAL A 77 7.17 0.21 6.01
C VAL A 77 7.86 -0.83 6.88
N ARG A 78 9.09 -1.20 6.50
CA ARG A 78 9.96 -1.99 7.37
C ARG A 78 10.88 -1.07 8.16
N ASN A 79 10.78 -1.09 9.48
CA ASN A 79 11.81 -0.48 10.32
C ASN A 79 13.02 -1.41 10.37
N MET A 80 14.14 -0.99 9.78
CA MET A 80 15.36 -1.79 9.79
C MET A 80 16.02 -1.86 11.17
N THR A 81 15.77 -0.89 12.04
CA THR A 81 16.38 -0.78 13.38
C THR A 81 15.74 -1.71 14.40
N ILE A 82 14.42 -1.91 14.34
CA ILE A 82 13.69 -2.79 15.28
C ILE A 82 13.05 -4.00 14.61
N HIS A 83 13.26 -4.17 13.30
CA HIS A 83 12.74 -5.27 12.48
C HIS A 83 11.20 -5.40 12.47
N GLU A 84 10.47 -4.36 12.86
CA GLU A 84 9.01 -4.34 12.82
C GLU A 84 8.52 -3.77 11.48
N SER A 85 7.48 -4.41 10.94
CA SER A 85 6.72 -3.89 9.79
C SER A 85 5.53 -3.09 10.32
N MET A 86 5.28 -1.91 9.73
CA MET A 86 4.14 -1.05 10.07
C MET A 86 3.29 -0.74 8.85
N ASN A 87 1.97 -0.87 9.00
CA ASN A 87 0.98 -0.30 8.10
C ASN A 87 0.41 0.97 8.73
N TRP A 88 0.59 2.08 8.05
CA TRP A 88 0.08 3.39 8.47
C TRP A 88 -1.31 3.70 7.90
N GLY A 89 -1.96 2.70 7.32
CA GLY A 89 -3.13 2.86 6.48
C GLY A 89 -2.76 3.47 5.12
N PRO A 90 -3.78 3.79 4.31
CA PRO A 90 -3.57 4.53 3.07
C PRO A 90 -2.99 5.92 3.37
N ILE A 91 -2.04 6.35 2.54
CA ILE A 91 -1.39 7.66 2.64
C ILE A 91 -1.47 8.35 1.28
N THR A 92 -1.95 9.60 1.27
CA THR A 92 -1.84 10.45 0.09
C THR A 92 -0.54 11.25 0.16
N LYS A 93 0.33 11.13 -0.85
CA LYS A 93 1.59 11.89 -0.95
C LYS A 93 2.02 12.10 -2.41
N THR A 94 3.04 12.93 -2.62
CA THR A 94 3.67 13.06 -3.95
C THR A 94 4.33 11.75 -4.36
N ALA A 95 4.19 11.39 -5.63
CA ALA A 95 4.80 10.20 -6.18
C ALA A 95 6.33 10.28 -6.08
N GLU A 96 6.92 9.18 -5.64
CA GLU A 96 8.36 8.94 -5.61
C GLU A 96 8.78 8.22 -6.90
N ASP A 97 10.06 8.32 -7.26
CA ASP A 97 10.61 7.54 -8.35
C ASP A 97 10.39 6.04 -8.12
N CYS A 98 10.11 5.33 -9.21
CA CYS A 98 9.92 3.89 -9.19
C CYS A 98 10.73 3.23 -10.30
N THR A 99 11.09 1.97 -10.08
CA THR A 99 11.78 1.15 -11.07
C THR A 99 10.77 0.62 -12.09
N LYS A 100 9.58 0.22 -11.62
CA LYS A 100 8.51 -0.29 -12.49
C LYS A 100 7.13 -0.03 -11.89
N ALA A 101 6.18 0.32 -12.75
CA ALA A 101 4.78 0.45 -12.41
C ALA A 101 3.94 -0.32 -13.43
N VAL A 102 3.00 -1.14 -12.95
CA VAL A 102 2.13 -1.97 -13.80
C VAL A 102 0.69 -1.79 -13.34
N GLU A 103 -0.21 -1.46 -14.27
CA GLU A 103 -1.63 -1.39 -13.98
C GLU A 103 -2.16 -2.80 -13.69
N ILE A 104 -2.88 -2.95 -12.58
CA ILE A 104 -3.59 -4.19 -12.25
C ILE A 104 -4.99 -4.14 -12.85
N THR A 105 -5.75 -3.09 -12.50
CA THR A 105 -7.13 -2.90 -12.93
C THR A 105 -7.53 -1.44 -12.74
N ARG A 106 -8.78 -1.09 -13.10
CA ARG A 106 -9.37 0.23 -12.85
C ARG A 106 -10.53 0.10 -11.87
N MET A 107 -10.51 0.89 -10.81
CA MET A 107 -11.47 0.79 -9.71
C MET A 107 -12.30 2.06 -9.56
N THR A 108 -13.56 1.93 -9.13
CA THR A 108 -14.37 3.05 -8.62
C THR A 108 -13.86 3.54 -7.27
N LEU A 109 -14.33 4.69 -6.78
CA LEU A 109 -13.99 5.14 -5.41
C LEU A 109 -14.43 4.11 -4.35
N ALA A 110 -15.63 3.55 -4.50
CA ALA A 110 -16.15 2.53 -3.59
C ALA A 110 -15.24 1.30 -3.54
N ASP A 111 -14.79 0.81 -4.70
CA ASP A 111 -13.88 -0.34 -4.78
C ASP A 111 -12.50 -0.05 -4.18
N ARG A 112 -11.95 1.15 -4.41
CA ARG A 112 -10.69 1.56 -3.77
C ARG A 112 -10.82 1.65 -2.26
N LYS A 113 -11.95 2.12 -1.73
CA LYS A 113 -12.22 2.09 -0.28
C LYS A 113 -12.34 0.67 0.28
N ARG A 114 -12.93 -0.25 -0.48
CA ARG A 114 -12.94 -1.68 -0.13
C ARG A 114 -11.52 -2.26 -0.13
N LEU A 115 -10.68 -1.91 -1.10
CA LEU A 115 -9.27 -2.31 -1.14
C LEU A 115 -8.48 -1.79 0.06
N GLU A 116 -8.66 -0.52 0.45
CA GLU A 116 -8.06 0.06 1.66
C GLU A 116 -8.46 -0.70 2.92
N LYS A 117 -9.75 -1.05 3.02
CA LYS A 117 -10.28 -1.83 4.15
C LYS A 117 -9.65 -3.22 4.20
N ILE A 118 -9.62 -3.94 3.08
CA ILE A 118 -8.95 -5.25 2.99
C ILE A 118 -7.50 -5.14 3.46
N ALA A 119 -6.76 -4.16 2.95
CA ALA A 119 -5.38 -3.95 3.35
C ALA A 119 -5.21 -3.67 4.85
N SER A 120 -6.15 -2.96 5.48
CA SER A 120 -6.12 -2.72 6.93
C SER A 120 -6.37 -3.98 7.77
N GLU A 121 -7.00 -5.01 7.19
CA GLU A 121 -7.37 -6.27 7.86
C GLU A 121 -6.30 -7.37 7.70
N ILE A 122 -5.42 -7.28 6.69
CA ILE A 122 -4.34 -8.26 6.48
C ILE A 122 -3.30 -8.16 7.61
N PRO A 123 -3.03 -9.27 8.34
CA PRO A 123 -2.07 -9.27 9.45
C PRO A 123 -0.61 -9.07 9.00
N PHE A 124 0.19 -8.44 9.86
CA PHE A 124 1.62 -8.15 9.63
C PHE A 124 2.59 -9.23 10.09
N GLN A 125 2.10 -10.27 10.76
CA GLN A 125 2.96 -11.29 11.37
C GLN A 125 2.82 -12.62 10.63
N GLY A 126 3.77 -12.90 9.75
CA GLY A 126 4.02 -14.25 9.26
C GLY A 126 4.52 -15.16 10.40
N PRO A 127 4.63 -16.49 10.18
CA PRO A 127 4.96 -17.49 11.20
C PRO A 127 6.27 -17.25 11.99
N ASN A 128 7.14 -16.36 11.50
CA ASN A 128 8.42 -16.00 12.11
C ASN A 128 8.51 -14.53 12.56
N GLY A 129 7.36 -13.84 12.69
CA GLY A 129 7.29 -12.43 13.11
C GLY A 129 7.80 -11.41 12.09
N LYS A 130 8.08 -11.85 10.85
CA LYS A 130 8.56 -10.99 9.75
C LYS A 130 7.68 -11.21 8.53
N THR A 131 6.98 -10.17 8.08
CA THR A 131 6.28 -10.18 6.79
C THR A 131 7.00 -9.23 5.86
N HIS A 132 7.44 -9.73 4.71
CA HIS A 132 8.01 -8.90 3.65
C HIS A 132 6.91 -8.09 2.96
N CYS A 133 7.23 -6.86 2.52
CA CYS A 133 6.25 -6.01 1.84
C CYS A 133 5.62 -6.67 0.59
N GLN A 134 6.40 -7.46 -0.15
CA GLN A 134 5.94 -8.20 -1.32
C GLN A 134 4.90 -9.26 -0.95
N GLU A 135 5.19 -10.07 0.08
CA GLU A 135 4.29 -11.11 0.59
C GLU A 135 2.99 -10.50 1.13
N TRP A 136 3.08 -9.36 1.82
CA TRP A 136 1.91 -8.63 2.30
C TRP A 136 1.05 -8.09 1.15
N ILE A 137 1.66 -7.49 0.12
CA ILE A 137 0.94 -7.03 -1.08
C ILE A 137 0.25 -8.19 -1.80
N ILE A 138 0.90 -9.36 -1.90
CA ILE A 138 0.29 -10.57 -2.46
C ILE A 138 -0.94 -10.98 -1.64
N ALA A 139 -0.84 -11.02 -0.31
CA ALA A 139 -1.97 -11.35 0.56
C ALA A 139 -3.14 -10.36 0.41
N VAL A 140 -2.86 -9.06 0.25
CA VAL A 140 -3.88 -8.05 -0.06
C VAL A 140 -4.55 -8.32 -1.40
N LEU A 141 -3.79 -8.68 -2.43
CA LEU A 141 -4.32 -8.98 -3.77
C LEU A 141 -5.15 -10.27 -3.79
N GLU A 142 -4.74 -11.30 -3.06
CA GLU A 142 -5.52 -12.54 -2.90
C GLU A 142 -6.83 -12.28 -2.16
N ALA A 143 -6.83 -11.46 -1.11
CA ALA A 143 -8.05 -11.07 -0.43
C ALA A 143 -8.95 -10.17 -1.29
N ALA A 144 -8.36 -9.27 -2.10
CA ALA A 144 -9.09 -8.46 -3.07
C ALA A 144 -9.75 -9.32 -4.17
N GLU A 145 -9.07 -10.39 -4.62
CA GLU A 145 -9.61 -11.38 -5.55
C GLU A 145 -10.83 -12.09 -4.96
N HIS A 146 -10.72 -12.61 -3.74
CA HIS A 146 -11.86 -13.25 -3.05
C HIS A 146 -13.06 -12.31 -2.84
N ASN A 147 -12.83 -10.99 -2.83
CA ASN A 147 -13.86 -9.96 -2.73
C ASN A 147 -14.36 -9.43 -4.09
N GLY A 148 -13.87 -9.99 -5.20
CA GLY A 148 -14.27 -9.60 -6.56
C GLY A 148 -13.76 -8.22 -6.99
N LEU A 149 -12.71 -7.69 -6.37
CA LEU A 149 -12.12 -6.40 -6.74
C LEU A 149 -11.10 -6.51 -7.89
N VAL A 150 -10.46 -7.67 -8.00
CA VAL A 150 -9.49 -8.02 -9.05
C VAL A 150 -9.69 -9.48 -9.44
N THR A 151 -9.25 -9.86 -10.64
CA THR A 151 -9.17 -11.26 -11.06
C THR A 151 -7.78 -11.82 -10.80
N ARG A 152 -7.66 -13.15 -10.62
CA ARG A 152 -6.36 -13.84 -10.52
C ARG A 152 -5.40 -13.43 -11.64
N SER A 153 -5.91 -13.37 -12.87
CA SER A 153 -5.11 -13.10 -14.06
C SER A 153 -4.51 -11.69 -14.05
N GLU A 154 -5.32 -10.68 -13.68
CA GLU A 154 -4.87 -9.28 -13.62
C GLU A 154 -3.69 -9.11 -12.65
N TRP A 155 -3.87 -9.55 -11.40
CA TRP A 155 -2.88 -9.26 -10.37
C TRP A 155 -1.64 -10.15 -10.49
N THR A 156 -1.78 -11.42 -10.87
CA THR A 156 -0.61 -12.32 -11.06
C THR A 156 0.26 -11.88 -12.23
N LYS A 157 -0.33 -11.33 -13.30
CA LYS A 157 0.42 -10.72 -14.40
C LYS A 157 1.22 -9.51 -13.92
N ALA A 158 0.61 -8.63 -13.12
CA ALA A 158 1.30 -7.47 -12.57
C ALA A 158 2.44 -7.89 -11.63
N VAL A 159 2.21 -8.85 -10.74
CA VAL A 159 3.25 -9.41 -9.84
C VAL A 159 4.40 -10.03 -10.65
N GLY A 160 4.11 -10.87 -11.64
CA GLY A 160 5.13 -11.46 -12.50
C GLY A 160 5.98 -10.41 -13.23
N ALA A 161 5.35 -9.29 -13.63
CA ALA A 161 6.06 -8.19 -14.29
C ALA A 161 7.01 -7.43 -13.34
N VAL A 162 6.75 -7.39 -12.03
CA VAL A 162 7.60 -6.64 -11.07
C VAL A 162 8.51 -7.54 -10.21
N SER A 163 8.37 -8.87 -10.26
CA SER A 163 9.09 -9.80 -9.37
C SER A 163 10.58 -9.93 -9.64
N ASN A 164 11.05 -9.61 -10.84
CA ASN A 164 12.44 -9.78 -11.27
C ASN A 164 13.15 -8.46 -11.55
N ILE A 165 12.61 -7.35 -11.05
CA ILE A 165 13.24 -6.03 -11.26
C ILE A 165 14.51 -5.90 -10.46
#